data_AF-A0A842R4H7-F1
#
_entry.id   AF-A0A842R4H7-F1
#
_cell.length_a   1.000
_cell.length_b   1.000
_cell.length_c   1.000
_cell.angle_alpha   90.00
_cell.angle_beta   90.00
_cell.angle_gamma   90.00
#
_symmetry.space_group_name_H-M   'P 1'
#
loop_
_entity.id
_entity.type
_entity.pdbx_description
1 polymer ?
#
loop_
_entity_poly.entity_id
_entity_poly.type
_entity_poly.pdbx_seq_one_letter_code
_entity_poly.pdbx_strand_id
1 'polypeptide(L)'
;MDARQRLLVALENKEEPDRVPSFVEGMMAGFRQAAIQRFEDDILEEDILLVEGDWTLYKFYQFDGVWLHQVPIRYKSLKIQEDVQASLEGEERVDRFGRLHRKNRYGQFKYQSGFLNSMESWERWIDAGYFDVEIDTSWITRWESAYPKMIDQGLVPIPVTTCFEPIREAFSF
;
A
#
# COMPACT_ATOMS: atom_id res chain seq x y z
N MET A 1 23.69 4.78 7.86
CA MET A 1 22.46 5.58 7.61
C MET A 1 21.28 4.82 8.19
N ASP A 2 20.23 5.50 8.66
CA ASP A 2 18.98 4.82 9.03
C ASP A 2 18.18 4.40 7.78
N ALA A 3 17.16 3.56 7.94
CA ALA A 3 16.36 3.06 6.83
C ALA A 3 15.69 4.19 6.03
N ARG A 4 15.13 5.20 6.71
CA ARG A 4 14.46 6.34 6.05
C ARG A 4 15.44 7.15 5.22
N GLN A 5 16.59 7.50 5.78
CA GLN A 5 17.62 8.26 5.08
C GLN A 5 18.15 7.49 3.86
N ARG A 6 18.40 6.20 4.02
CA ARG A 6 18.86 5.32 2.93
C ARG A 6 17.86 5.30 1.76
N LEU A 7 16.57 5.22 2.08
CA LEU A 7 15.50 5.26 1.09
C LEU A 7 15.41 6.59 0.36
N LEU A 8 15.49 7.71 1.09
CA LEU A 8 15.45 9.04 0.50
C LEU A 8 16.64 9.28 -0.43
N VAL A 9 17.85 8.92 0.01
CA VAL A 9 19.07 9.01 -0.82
C VAL A 9 18.93 8.21 -2.11
N ALA A 10 18.45 6.97 -2.01
CA ALA A 10 18.26 6.10 -3.17
C ALA A 10 17.19 6.63 -4.16
N LEU A 11 16.14 7.30 -3.66
CA LEU A 11 15.08 7.87 -4.50
C LEU A 11 15.48 9.20 -5.15
N GLU A 12 16.22 10.05 -4.44
CA GLU A 12 16.59 11.38 -4.92
C GLU A 12 17.73 11.37 -5.94
N ASN A 13 18.47 10.26 -6.07
CA ASN A 13 19.61 10.10 -7.00
C ASN A 13 20.70 11.18 -6.84
N LYS A 14 20.86 11.76 -5.64
CA LYS A 14 21.86 12.81 -5.36
C LYS A 14 23.13 12.28 -4.71
N GLU A 15 23.02 11.19 -3.94
CA GLU A 15 24.13 10.54 -3.24
C GLU A 15 24.00 9.01 -3.35
N GLU A 16 25.09 8.28 -3.06
CA GLU A 16 25.06 6.82 -3.01
C GLU A 16 24.69 6.35 -1.59
N PRO A 17 23.67 5.48 -1.43
CA PRO A 17 23.31 4.96 -0.12
C PRO A 17 24.39 4.01 0.41
N ASP A 18 24.47 3.86 1.73
CA ASP A 18 25.43 2.96 2.40
C ASP A 18 25.22 1.46 2.08
N ARG A 19 24.03 1.08 1.60
CA ARG A 19 23.72 -0.21 0.94
C ARG A 19 22.50 -0.06 0.05
N VAL A 20 22.26 -1.04 -0.82
CA VAL A 20 21.01 -1.13 -1.61
C VAL A 20 19.81 -1.28 -0.66
N PRO A 21 18.81 -0.38 -0.70
CA PRO A 21 17.62 -0.52 0.11
C PRO A 21 16.79 -1.75 -0.29
N SER A 22 16.16 -2.36 0.69
CA SER A 22 15.42 -3.62 0.55
C SER A 22 14.01 -3.50 1.11
N PHE A 23 13.05 -4.14 0.42
CA PHE A 23 11.65 -4.11 0.79
C PHE A 23 11.05 -5.50 0.73
N VAL A 24 9.99 -5.71 1.51
CA VAL A 24 9.25 -6.97 1.52
C VAL A 24 7.75 -6.74 1.41
N GLU A 25 7.10 -7.51 0.54
CA GLU A 25 5.65 -7.53 0.34
C GLU A 25 5.03 -8.66 1.15
N GLY A 26 4.88 -8.41 2.45
CA GLY A 26 4.38 -9.42 3.38
C GLY A 26 5.31 -10.63 3.52
N MET A 27 5.04 -11.46 4.53
CA MET A 27 5.74 -12.73 4.71
C MET A 27 4.71 -13.85 4.81
N MET A 28 4.95 -14.95 4.09
CA MET A 28 4.10 -16.13 4.18
C MET A 28 4.07 -16.63 5.63
N ALA A 29 2.89 -17.02 6.11
CA ALA A 29 2.73 -17.45 7.51
C ALA A 29 3.63 -18.64 7.86
N GLY A 30 3.72 -19.64 6.98
CA GLY A 30 4.61 -20.79 7.16
C GLY A 30 6.09 -20.41 7.18
N PHE A 31 6.50 -19.41 6.38
CA PHE A 31 7.87 -18.89 6.43
C PHE A 31 8.13 -18.21 7.77
N ARG A 32 7.21 -17.36 8.26
CA ARG A 32 7.36 -16.69 9.57
C ARG A 32 7.50 -17.68 10.71
N GLN A 33 6.66 -18.71 10.74
CA GLN A 33 6.73 -19.76 11.77
C GLN A 33 8.07 -20.50 11.73
N ALA A 34 8.52 -20.89 10.54
CA ALA A 34 9.80 -21.57 10.37
C ALA A 34 11.00 -20.68 10.73
N ALA A 35 10.92 -19.38 10.41
CA ALA A 35 11.95 -18.40 10.75
C ALA A 35 12.07 -18.23 12.27
N ILE A 36 10.97 -18.02 12.97
CA ILE A 36 10.96 -17.91 14.44
C ILE A 36 11.54 -19.18 15.05
N GLN A 37 11.02 -20.36 14.71
CA GLN A 37 11.53 -21.63 15.26
C GLN A 37 13.03 -21.85 15.04
N ARG A 38 13.58 -21.32 13.95
CA ARG A 38 14.99 -21.49 13.59
C ARG A 38 15.90 -20.44 14.23
N PHE A 39 15.42 -19.22 14.38
CA PHE A 39 16.24 -18.05 14.71
C PHE A 39 15.79 -17.34 16.00
N GLU A 40 14.86 -17.90 16.78
CA GLU A 40 14.36 -17.29 18.02
C GLU A 40 15.49 -16.91 18.98
N ASP A 41 16.50 -17.78 19.12
CA ASP A 41 17.66 -17.53 19.97
C ASP A 41 18.62 -16.45 19.42
N ASP A 42 18.50 -16.12 18.12
CA ASP A 42 19.29 -15.09 17.45
C ASP A 42 18.59 -13.72 17.43
N ILE A 43 17.29 -13.66 17.74
CA ILE A 43 16.52 -12.41 17.79
C ILE A 43 16.92 -11.63 19.04
N LEU A 44 17.51 -10.46 18.85
CA LEU A 44 17.92 -9.59 19.94
C LEU A 44 16.75 -8.71 20.41
N GLU A 45 16.84 -8.17 21.63
CA GLU A 45 15.82 -7.24 22.16
C GLU A 45 15.65 -6.02 21.24
N GLU A 46 16.73 -5.56 20.61
CA GLU A 46 16.68 -4.47 19.64
C GLU A 46 15.94 -4.82 18.35
N ASP A 47 15.79 -6.10 18.01
CA ASP A 47 15.03 -6.53 16.82
C ASP A 47 13.52 -6.60 17.09
N ILE A 48 13.09 -6.63 18.36
CA ILE A 48 11.68 -6.76 18.73
C ILE A 48 10.93 -5.49 18.36
N LEU A 49 9.96 -5.63 17.44
CA LEU A 49 9.12 -4.53 16.97
C LEU A 49 7.63 -4.90 17.07
N LEU A 50 7.01 -4.51 18.18
CA LEU A 50 5.60 -4.75 18.47
C LEU A 50 4.80 -3.45 18.33
N VAL A 51 4.22 -3.22 17.15
CA VAL A 51 3.44 -2.00 16.84
C VAL A 51 2.22 -2.40 16.01
N GLU A 52 1.03 -2.43 16.64
CA GLU A 52 -0.23 -2.90 16.04
C GLU A 52 -0.13 -4.30 15.39
N GLY A 53 0.88 -5.07 15.80
CA GLY A 53 1.29 -6.34 15.19
C GLY A 53 2.76 -6.65 15.51
N ASP A 54 3.19 -7.85 15.16
CA ASP A 54 4.58 -8.29 15.31
C ASP A 54 5.34 -8.12 13.98
N TRP A 55 6.30 -7.20 13.99
CA TRP A 55 7.18 -6.87 12.87
C TRP A 55 8.63 -7.28 13.12
N THR A 56 8.89 -8.05 14.18
CA THR A 56 10.23 -8.44 14.63
C THR A 56 11.04 -9.08 13.50
N LEU A 57 10.44 -10.02 12.75
CA LEU A 57 11.13 -10.65 11.62
C LEU A 57 11.52 -9.68 10.50
N TYR A 58 10.75 -8.61 10.29
CA TYR A 58 11.05 -7.62 9.25
C TYR A 58 12.31 -6.84 9.62
N LYS A 59 12.45 -6.52 10.92
CA LYS A 59 13.62 -5.84 11.48
C LYS A 59 14.82 -6.77 11.59
N PHE A 60 14.63 -7.99 12.07
CA PHE A 60 15.65 -9.04 12.16
C PHE A 60 16.31 -9.32 10.79
N TYR A 61 15.52 -9.40 9.72
CA TYR A 61 16.05 -9.55 8.35
C TYR A 61 16.56 -8.24 7.73
N GLN A 62 16.55 -7.14 8.49
CA GLN A 62 17.07 -5.83 8.11
C GLN A 62 16.43 -5.26 6.83
N PHE A 63 15.13 -5.49 6.65
CA PHE A 63 14.39 -4.81 5.58
C PHE A 63 14.27 -3.32 5.91
N ASP A 64 14.50 -2.48 4.91
CA ASP A 64 14.36 -1.02 5.05
C ASP A 64 12.90 -0.59 5.01
N GLY A 65 12.04 -1.39 4.35
CA GLY A 65 10.61 -1.12 4.34
C GLY A 65 9.71 -2.32 4.05
N VAL A 66 8.42 -2.11 4.27
CA VAL A 66 7.38 -3.12 4.10
C VAL A 66 6.20 -2.58 3.33
N TRP A 67 5.74 -3.31 2.31
CA TRP A 67 4.54 -2.94 1.56
C TRP A 67 3.27 -3.24 2.34
N LEU A 68 2.38 -2.25 2.38
CA LEU A 68 1.08 -2.35 3.04
C LEU A 68 -0.04 -2.41 2.01
N HIS A 69 -0.74 -3.53 2.00
CA HIS A 69 -1.98 -3.71 1.24
C HIS A 69 -3.24 -3.23 1.98
N GLN A 70 -3.07 -2.70 3.19
CA GLN A 70 -4.17 -2.13 3.94
C GLN A 70 -4.16 -0.62 3.80
N VAL A 71 -5.34 -0.08 3.50
CA VAL A 71 -5.55 1.34 3.26
C VAL A 71 -6.82 1.78 4.02
N PRO A 72 -6.86 3.02 4.52
CA PRO A 72 -8.00 3.50 5.30
C PRO A 72 -9.21 3.79 4.43
N ILE A 73 -8.98 4.09 3.16
CA ILE A 73 -10.05 4.38 2.20
C ILE A 73 -10.38 3.09 1.47
N ARG A 74 -11.60 2.61 1.66
CA ARG A 74 -12.15 1.47 0.93
C ARG A 74 -13.25 1.95 0.00
N TYR A 75 -13.11 1.61 -1.27
CA TYR A 75 -14.16 1.84 -2.25
C TYR A 75 -15.06 0.61 -2.30
N LYS A 76 -16.24 0.71 -1.69
CA LYS A 76 -17.21 -0.37 -1.70
C LYS A 76 -18.03 -0.26 -2.97
N SER A 77 -18.02 -1.30 -3.81
CA SER A 77 -18.93 -1.29 -4.94
C SER A 77 -20.39 -1.46 -4.50
N LEU A 78 -21.26 -0.61 -5.03
CA LEU A 78 -22.70 -0.63 -4.75
C LEU A 78 -23.51 -1.35 -5.83
N LYS A 79 -23.11 -1.22 -7.09
CA LYS A 79 -23.87 -1.72 -8.26
C LYS A 79 -23.09 -2.68 -9.17
N ILE A 80 -21.83 -2.95 -8.85
CA ILE A 80 -20.93 -3.74 -9.71
C ILE A 80 -20.78 -5.13 -9.08
N GLN A 81 -21.48 -6.13 -9.64
CA GLN A 81 -21.20 -7.54 -9.33
C GLN A 81 -19.87 -7.96 -9.95
N GLU A 82 -19.33 -9.12 -9.55
CA GLU A 82 -17.99 -9.63 -9.96
C GLU A 82 -17.69 -9.52 -11.47
N ASP A 83 -18.72 -9.65 -12.32
CA ASP A 83 -18.60 -9.62 -13.78
C ASP A 83 -19.29 -8.43 -14.47
N VAL A 84 -19.93 -7.52 -13.73
CA VAL A 84 -20.74 -6.43 -14.31
C VAL A 84 -19.93 -5.15 -14.41
N GLN A 85 -19.42 -4.84 -15.59
CA GLN A 85 -18.74 -3.58 -15.84
C GLN A 85 -19.72 -2.39 -15.95
N ALA A 86 -19.60 -1.43 -15.03
CA ALA A 86 -20.39 -0.20 -14.99
C ALA A 86 -19.91 0.82 -16.03
N SER A 87 -20.79 1.65 -16.62
CA SER A 87 -20.42 2.65 -17.63
C SER A 87 -20.99 4.04 -17.30
N LEU A 88 -20.15 5.07 -17.37
CA LEU A 88 -20.54 6.49 -17.26
C LEU A 88 -20.91 7.07 -18.63
N GLU A 89 -20.07 6.81 -19.61
CA GLU A 89 -20.20 7.21 -21.00
C GLU A 89 -19.85 5.96 -21.82
N GLY A 90 -20.67 5.55 -22.79
CA GLY A 90 -20.71 4.19 -23.40
C GLY A 90 -19.43 3.63 -24.05
N GLU A 91 -18.29 4.28 -23.84
CA GLU A 91 -16.94 3.92 -24.23
C GLU A 91 -16.02 3.52 -23.06
N GLU A 92 -16.37 3.93 -21.82
CA GLU A 92 -15.61 3.64 -20.61
C GLU A 92 -16.39 2.77 -19.65
N ARG A 93 -15.68 1.83 -19.04
CA ARG A 93 -16.21 0.90 -18.07
C ARG A 93 -15.30 0.73 -16.87
N VAL A 94 -15.87 0.53 -15.70
CA VAL A 94 -15.12 0.22 -14.48
C VAL A 94 -15.61 -1.08 -13.86
N ASP A 95 -14.68 -1.85 -13.28
CA ASP A 95 -15.02 -3.02 -12.49
C ASP A 95 -14.97 -2.74 -10.99
N ARG A 96 -15.24 -3.76 -10.17
CA ARG A 96 -15.35 -3.60 -8.70
C ARG A 96 -14.04 -3.18 -8.02
N PHE A 97 -12.91 -3.29 -8.73
CA PHE A 97 -11.58 -2.95 -8.25
C PHE A 97 -11.11 -1.60 -8.78
N GLY A 98 -11.95 -0.85 -9.48
CA GLY A 98 -11.57 0.43 -10.09
C GLY A 98 -10.72 0.26 -11.36
N ARG A 99 -10.68 -0.93 -11.99
CA ARG A 99 -9.96 -1.12 -13.25
C ARG A 99 -10.76 -0.54 -14.40
N LEU A 100 -10.10 0.29 -15.21
CA LEU A 100 -10.72 0.92 -16.37
C LEU A 100 -10.63 0.02 -17.61
N HIS A 101 -11.76 -0.13 -18.28
CA HIS A 101 -11.92 -0.85 -19.53
C HIS A 101 -12.45 0.11 -20.59
N ARG A 102 -11.84 0.08 -21.78
CA ARG A 102 -12.31 0.85 -22.93
C ARG A 102 -12.67 -0.06 -24.08
N LYS A 103 -13.58 0.39 -24.95
CA LYS A 103 -13.83 -0.30 -26.23
C LYS A 103 -12.57 -0.26 -27.08
N ASN A 104 -12.15 -1.42 -27.56
CA ASN A 104 -11.17 -1.51 -28.62
C ASN A 104 -11.83 -1.20 -29.99
N ARG A 105 -11.03 -1.18 -31.05
CA ARG A 105 -11.49 -0.95 -32.44
C ARG A 105 -12.55 -1.94 -32.96
N TYR A 106 -12.80 -3.03 -32.24
CA TYR A 106 -13.82 -4.05 -32.57
C TYR A 106 -15.08 -3.93 -31.69
N GLY A 107 -15.20 -2.86 -30.90
CA GLY A 107 -16.32 -2.63 -29.98
C GLY A 107 -16.30 -3.49 -28.72
N GLN A 108 -15.22 -4.25 -28.48
CA GLN A 108 -15.07 -5.08 -27.28
C GLN A 108 -14.38 -4.29 -26.17
N PHE A 109 -14.92 -4.35 -24.96
CA PHE A 109 -14.24 -3.80 -23.80
C PHE A 109 -13.06 -4.68 -23.41
N LYS A 110 -11.85 -4.13 -23.46
CA LYS A 110 -10.63 -4.79 -22.97
C LYS A 110 -10.02 -3.94 -21.87
N TYR A 111 -9.41 -4.60 -20.88
CA TYR A 111 -8.49 -3.92 -19.97
C TYR A 111 -7.37 -3.34 -20.84
N GLN A 112 -7.32 -2.01 -20.95
CA GLN A 112 -6.32 -1.35 -21.81
C GLN A 112 -5.11 -0.95 -20.98
N SER A 113 -5.35 -0.39 -19.79
CA SER A 113 -4.39 -0.14 -18.71
C SER A 113 -5.02 0.86 -17.75
N GLY A 114 -4.80 0.69 -16.45
CA GLY A 114 -5.05 1.73 -15.47
C GLY A 114 -6.09 1.36 -14.43
N PHE A 115 -5.85 1.87 -13.23
CA PHE A 115 -6.80 1.94 -12.14
C PHE A 115 -7.31 3.38 -12.04
N LEU A 116 -8.46 3.60 -11.43
CA LEU A 116 -8.81 4.90 -10.87
C LEU A 116 -7.68 5.31 -9.91
N ASN A 117 -6.85 6.25 -10.34
CA ASN A 117 -5.58 6.59 -9.69
C ASN A 117 -5.56 8.01 -9.12
N SER A 118 -6.59 8.82 -9.38
CA SER A 118 -6.82 10.13 -8.78
C SER A 118 -8.14 10.16 -8.02
N MET A 119 -8.24 11.03 -7.01
CA MET A 119 -9.48 11.26 -6.27
C MET A 119 -10.61 11.71 -7.21
N GLU A 120 -10.33 12.66 -8.10
CA GLU A 120 -11.27 13.14 -9.12
C GLU A 120 -11.84 11.99 -9.98
N SER A 121 -10.98 11.01 -10.34
CA SER A 121 -11.45 9.84 -11.10
C SER A 121 -12.39 8.98 -10.28
N TRP A 122 -12.13 8.80 -8.97
CA TRP A 122 -13.02 8.08 -8.07
C TRP A 122 -14.35 8.82 -7.86
N GLU A 123 -14.31 10.13 -7.61
CA GLU A 123 -15.48 10.98 -7.36
C GLU A 123 -16.52 10.86 -8.48
N ARG A 124 -16.08 10.86 -9.75
CA ARG A 124 -16.97 10.67 -10.91
C ARG A 124 -17.80 9.39 -10.83
N TRP A 125 -17.23 8.29 -10.34
CA TRP A 125 -17.94 7.01 -10.23
C TRP A 125 -18.73 6.88 -8.93
N ILE A 126 -18.31 7.58 -7.87
CA ILE A 126 -19.04 7.69 -6.60
C ILE A 126 -20.32 8.51 -6.81
N ASP A 127 -20.22 9.68 -7.46
CA ASP A 127 -21.35 10.56 -7.76
C ASP A 127 -22.38 9.88 -8.66
N ALA A 128 -21.94 9.02 -9.58
CA ALA A 128 -22.82 8.19 -10.39
C ALA A 128 -23.42 6.98 -9.65
N GLY A 129 -23.06 6.80 -8.38
CA GLY A 129 -23.60 5.78 -7.48
C GLY A 129 -23.12 4.36 -7.80
N TYR A 130 -21.92 4.20 -8.35
CA TYR A 130 -21.30 2.89 -8.60
C TYR A 130 -20.41 2.40 -7.45
N PHE A 131 -19.83 3.34 -6.70
CA PHE A 131 -19.06 3.08 -5.50
C PHE A 131 -19.57 3.94 -4.35
N ASP A 132 -19.31 3.45 -3.14
CA ASP A 132 -19.35 4.20 -1.90
C ASP A 132 -17.94 4.32 -1.35
N VAL A 133 -17.68 5.39 -0.61
CA VAL A 133 -16.40 5.59 0.08
C VAL A 133 -16.59 5.31 1.55
N GLU A 134 -15.94 4.26 2.02
CA GLU A 134 -15.82 3.98 3.44
C GLU A 134 -14.43 4.43 3.91
N ILE A 135 -14.41 5.38 4.84
CA ILE A 135 -13.18 5.81 5.51
C ILE A 135 -13.10 5.09 6.85
N ASP A 136 -12.15 4.18 6.99
CA ASP A 136 -11.83 3.52 8.25
C ASP A 136 -11.00 4.47 9.13
N THR A 137 -11.69 5.39 9.81
CA THR A 137 -11.08 6.35 10.73
C THR A 137 -10.33 5.66 11.87
N SER A 138 -10.78 4.46 12.28
CA SER A 138 -10.10 3.67 13.30
C SER A 138 -8.74 3.16 12.83
N TRP A 139 -8.63 2.79 11.55
CA TRP A 139 -7.36 2.42 10.94
C TRP A 139 -6.45 3.64 10.86
N ILE A 140 -6.96 4.80 10.43
CA ILE A 140 -6.18 6.05 10.35
C ILE A 140 -5.54 6.37 11.70
N THR A 141 -6.35 6.47 12.77
CA THR A 141 -5.84 6.83 14.10
C THR A 141 -4.81 5.84 14.62
N ARG A 142 -5.07 4.53 14.46
CA ARG A 142 -4.10 3.50 14.87
C ARG A 142 -2.81 3.61 14.07
N TRP A 143 -2.94 3.81 12.75
CA TRP A 143 -1.82 3.92 11.84
C TRP A 143 -0.96 5.16 12.10
N GLU A 144 -1.57 6.32 12.29
CA GLU A 144 -0.89 7.56 12.66
C GLU A 144 -0.10 7.41 13.98
N SER A 145 -0.59 6.59 14.91
CA SER A 145 0.13 6.30 16.17
C SER A 145 1.27 5.28 16.00
N ALA A 146 1.15 4.37 15.03
CA ALA A 146 2.08 3.29 14.76
C ALA A 146 3.23 3.72 13.85
N TYR A 147 2.92 4.52 12.83
CA TYR A 147 3.81 4.90 11.75
C TYR A 147 5.11 5.58 12.24
N PRO A 148 5.07 6.60 13.13
CA PRO A 148 6.29 7.20 13.66
C PRO A 148 7.15 6.18 14.41
N LYS A 149 6.53 5.29 15.20
CA LYS A 149 7.24 4.27 15.98
C LYS A 149 7.95 3.24 15.09
N MET A 150 7.37 2.91 13.94
CA MET A 150 8.00 2.02 12.97
C MET A 150 9.22 2.68 12.31
N ILE A 151 9.08 3.95 11.90
CA ILE A 151 10.18 4.74 11.32
C ILE A 151 11.32 4.89 12.31
N ASP A 152 11.03 5.32 13.55
CA ASP A 152 12.02 5.52 14.61
C ASP A 152 12.80 4.23 14.92
N GLN A 153 12.19 3.08 14.67
CA GLN A 153 12.78 1.76 14.87
C GLN A 153 13.38 1.15 13.60
N GLY A 154 13.52 1.94 12.54
CA GLY A 154 14.27 1.56 11.34
C GLY A 154 13.50 0.72 10.33
N LEU A 155 12.16 0.72 10.36
CA LEU A 155 11.32 0.06 9.37
C LEU A 155 10.37 1.08 8.75
N VAL A 156 10.48 1.32 7.44
CA VAL A 156 9.63 2.29 6.74
C VAL A 156 8.44 1.57 6.09
N PRO A 157 7.22 1.75 6.61
CA PRO A 157 6.06 1.19 5.96
C PRO A 157 5.70 2.01 4.71
N ILE A 158 5.37 1.30 3.63
CA ILE A 158 5.13 1.87 2.30
C ILE A 158 3.71 1.49 1.87
N PRO A 159 2.79 2.46 1.78
CA PRO A 159 1.44 2.21 1.29
C PRO A 159 1.44 1.89 -0.20
N VAL A 160 0.71 0.85 -0.61
CA VAL A 160 0.69 0.35 -2.00
C VAL A 160 -0.26 1.14 -2.92
N THR A 161 -1.13 2.00 -2.40
CA THR A 161 -2.12 2.74 -3.22
C THR A 161 -1.78 4.21 -3.47
N THR A 162 -2.26 4.69 -4.62
CA THR A 162 -2.10 6.05 -5.14
C THR A 162 -2.95 7.12 -4.44
N CYS A 163 -3.86 6.75 -3.53
CA CYS A 163 -4.73 7.69 -2.81
C CYS A 163 -4.10 8.20 -1.51
N PHE A 164 -2.83 8.56 -1.57
CA PHE A 164 -2.05 9.09 -0.45
C PHE A 164 -1.35 10.39 -0.85
N GLU A 165 -2.13 11.42 -1.19
CA GLU A 165 -1.63 12.79 -1.05
C GLU A 165 -1.27 13.12 0.42
N PRO A 166 -2.01 12.65 1.45
CA PRO A 166 -1.65 12.95 2.85
C PRO A 166 -0.37 12.26 3.36
N ILE A 167 -0.02 11.04 2.90
CA ILE A 167 1.28 10.44 3.27
C ILE A 167 2.42 11.07 2.46
N ARG A 168 2.17 11.55 1.23
CA ARG A 168 3.14 12.38 0.50
C ARG A 168 3.47 13.68 1.26
N GLU A 169 2.50 14.27 1.95
CA GLU A 169 2.73 15.40 2.87
C GLU A 169 3.45 14.97 4.15
N ALA A 170 3.22 13.76 4.69
CA ALA A 170 4.04 13.22 5.79
C ALA A 170 5.49 12.91 5.36
N PHE A 171 5.73 12.73 4.06
CA PHE A 171 7.03 12.67 3.41
C PHE A 171 7.43 14.01 2.76
N SER A 172 6.82 15.13 3.14
CA SER A 172 7.11 16.43 2.53
C SER A 172 8.62 16.69 2.49
N PHE A 173 9.11 16.77 1.26
CA PHE A 173 10.46 17.16 0.85
C PHE A 173 10.74 18.63 1.17
#